data_AF-A0A4E0RIL2-F1
#
_entry.id   AF-A0A4E0RIL2-F1
#
_cell.length_a   1.000
_cell.length_b   1.000
_cell.length_c   1.000
_cell.angle_alpha   90.00
_cell.angle_beta   90.00
_cell.angle_gamma   90.00
#
_symmetry.space_group_name_H-M   'P 1'
#
loop_
_entity.id
_entity.type
_entity.pdbx_description
1 polymer ?
#
loop_
_entity_poly.entity_id
_entity_poly.type
_entity_poly.pdbx_seq_one_letter_code
_entity_poly.pdbx_strand_id
1 'polypeptide(L)'
;MLMISVKYPRLFNLFWFSLDVQGDPLAVVLMIDYYASLACQFDFLLKFYGQLNPLRNLDLLPNFAYSIPLALFLKSQLNSKDCSGDCLEADKKLQDALIMFPGFVTRLMKYTTLGGVTNLDKSKLFGEEIRTESDSLGRLLDLYVTRTHTLWTSPDTVSWLERNIVTVLGSVEPVSTTGEPVQPDSRLKQYSKKRRSLYPALPRNVLRHLILCDLPDAPPLFPRGSQIPHIYNFDPLPPQDAINYCDPSEERDHSRIAGPEGGFFYSLITSLLPDDSLQQAMQRFIRPANENDPDPVDPGGAQPLGLAADRLAASLRRVLDHIDPRRAWSGTADDNAPQDTNEEPQPDEI
;
A
#
# COMPACT_ATOMS: atom_id res chain seq x y z
N MET A 1 -4.48 -26.41 5.39
CA MET A 1 -5.30 -26.94 4.29
C MET A 1 -6.14 -25.80 3.71
N LEU A 2 -5.54 -25.05 2.79
CA LEU A 2 -6.27 -24.20 1.84
C LEU A 2 -5.52 -24.38 0.52
N MET A 3 -5.78 -25.54 -0.09
CA MET A 3 -5.34 -25.87 -1.44
C MET A 3 -6.13 -24.97 -2.40
N ILE A 4 -5.56 -23.82 -2.76
CA ILE A 4 -6.01 -23.13 -3.97
C ILE A 4 -5.39 -23.90 -5.14
N SER A 5 -6.22 -24.78 -5.66
CA SER A 5 -5.94 -25.71 -6.73
C SER A 5 -5.48 -25.00 -8.00
N VAL A 6 -4.33 -25.47 -8.49
CA VAL A 6 -3.75 -25.28 -9.80
C VAL A 6 -4.79 -25.61 -10.88
N LYS A 7 -5.54 -24.62 -11.38
CA LYS A 7 -6.39 -24.87 -12.56
C LYS A 7 -6.59 -23.73 -13.56
N TYR A 8 -6.10 -22.51 -13.32
CA TYR A 8 -6.27 -21.41 -14.27
C TYR A 8 -5.05 -20.49 -14.41
N PRO A 9 -3.97 -20.91 -15.11
CA PRO A 9 -2.88 -19.99 -15.47
C PRO A 9 -3.31 -18.91 -16.49
N ARG A 10 -4.48 -19.05 -17.12
CA ARG A 10 -4.99 -18.09 -18.13
C ARG A 10 -5.85 -16.97 -17.56
N LEU A 11 -6.47 -17.14 -16.40
CA LEU A 11 -7.31 -16.08 -15.79
C LEU A 11 -6.49 -15.02 -15.06
N PHE A 12 -5.34 -15.40 -14.47
CA PHE A 12 -4.44 -14.43 -13.85
C PHE A 12 -3.86 -13.43 -14.86
N ASN A 13 -3.58 -13.91 -16.08
CA ASN A 13 -3.11 -13.06 -17.17
C ASN A 13 -4.23 -12.13 -17.70
N LEU A 14 -5.49 -12.57 -17.76
CA LEU A 14 -6.56 -11.76 -18.36
C LEU A 14 -7.06 -10.64 -17.44
N PHE A 15 -7.15 -10.87 -16.12
CA PHE A 15 -7.55 -9.82 -15.17
C PHE A 15 -6.48 -8.74 -15.01
N TRP A 16 -5.21 -9.13 -15.10
CA TRP A 16 -4.09 -8.19 -14.99
C TRP A 16 -3.89 -7.32 -16.24
N PHE A 17 -4.12 -7.88 -17.44
CA PHE A 17 -4.04 -7.12 -18.69
C PHE A 17 -5.27 -6.21 -18.94
N SER A 18 -6.35 -6.38 -18.17
CA SER A 18 -7.45 -5.39 -18.12
C SER A 18 -7.12 -4.16 -17.27
N LEU A 19 -5.99 -4.16 -16.55
CA LEU A 19 -5.43 -2.97 -15.93
C LEU A 19 -4.61 -2.23 -17.00
N ASP A 20 -4.72 -0.91 -17.04
CA ASP A 20 -3.90 -0.06 -17.88
C ASP A 20 -2.40 -0.35 -17.63
N VAL A 21 -1.78 -1.13 -18.51
CA VAL A 21 -0.37 -1.55 -18.41
C VAL A 21 0.58 -0.36 -18.53
N GLN A 22 0.13 0.71 -19.20
CA GLN A 22 0.91 1.92 -19.43
C GLN A 22 0.83 2.87 -18.23
N GLY A 23 -0.38 3.21 -17.79
CA GLY A 23 -0.59 4.13 -16.68
C GLY A 23 -0.32 3.53 -15.31
N ASP A 24 -0.57 2.23 -15.14
CA ASP A 24 -0.38 1.48 -13.88
C ASP A 24 -0.73 2.30 -12.63
N PRO A 25 -2.02 2.65 -12.46
CA PRO A 25 -2.47 3.64 -11.47
C PRO A 25 -2.17 3.24 -10.02
N LEU A 26 -2.01 1.93 -9.76
CA LEU A 26 -1.74 1.37 -8.44
C LEU A 26 -0.28 0.90 -8.28
N ALA A 27 0.60 1.16 -9.26
CA ALA A 27 1.98 0.64 -9.28
C ALA A 27 2.04 -0.89 -9.08
N VAL A 28 1.07 -1.56 -9.71
CA VAL A 28 1.02 -2.93 -10.19
C VAL A 28 2.35 -3.68 -10.17
N VAL A 29 3.23 -3.08 -10.96
CA VAL A 29 4.53 -3.61 -11.34
C VAL A 29 5.47 -3.79 -10.13
N LEU A 30 5.26 -3.09 -9.02
CA LEU A 30 6.11 -3.20 -7.81
C LEU A 30 5.82 -4.43 -6.92
N MET A 31 4.83 -5.25 -7.27
CA MET A 31 4.50 -6.46 -6.51
C MET A 31 4.45 -7.74 -7.34
N ILE A 32 4.38 -7.66 -8.67
CA ILE A 32 4.31 -8.84 -9.55
C ILE A 32 5.47 -9.80 -9.31
N ASP A 33 6.67 -9.24 -9.19
CA ASP A 33 7.90 -10.00 -9.00
C ASP A 33 7.88 -10.82 -7.71
N TYR A 34 7.35 -10.24 -6.63
CA TYR A 34 7.17 -10.93 -5.36
C TYR A 34 6.20 -12.11 -5.48
N TYR A 35 5.00 -11.87 -6.02
CA TYR A 35 4.01 -12.94 -6.16
C TYR A 35 4.46 -14.03 -7.13
N ALA A 36 5.13 -13.67 -8.22
CA ALA A 36 5.70 -14.64 -9.14
C ALA A 36 6.78 -15.50 -8.47
N SER A 37 7.62 -14.90 -7.61
CA SER A 37 8.65 -15.61 -6.85
C SER A 37 8.05 -16.54 -5.80
N LEU A 38 7.01 -16.10 -5.07
CA LEU A 38 6.28 -16.96 -4.12
C LEU A 38 5.56 -18.13 -4.79
N ALA A 39 5.03 -17.92 -5.99
CA ALA A 39 4.39 -18.98 -6.77
C ALA A 39 5.39 -19.94 -7.43
N CYS A 40 6.70 -19.73 -7.23
CA CYS A 40 7.78 -20.43 -7.93
C CYS A 40 7.64 -20.40 -9.46
N GLN A 41 7.02 -19.35 -10.01
CA GLN A 41 6.81 -19.17 -11.46
C GLN A 41 7.93 -18.32 -12.07
N PHE A 42 9.17 -18.80 -11.96
CA PHE A 42 10.35 -18.07 -12.43
C PHE A 42 10.35 -17.86 -13.95
N ASP A 43 9.91 -18.85 -14.73
CA ASP A 43 9.82 -18.73 -16.19
C ASP A 43 8.83 -17.66 -16.64
N PHE A 44 7.74 -17.46 -15.89
CA PHE A 44 6.79 -16.38 -16.15
C PHE A 44 7.46 -15.03 -15.90
N LEU A 45 8.13 -14.86 -14.76
CA LEU A 45 8.80 -13.61 -14.40
C LEU A 45 9.88 -13.22 -15.42
N LEU A 46 10.68 -14.19 -15.89
CA LEU A 46 11.72 -13.94 -16.89
C LEU A 46 11.12 -13.53 -18.25
N LYS A 47 10.05 -14.19 -18.69
CA LYS A 47 9.34 -13.81 -19.93
C LYS A 47 8.69 -12.43 -19.81
N PHE A 48 8.06 -12.16 -18.67
CA PHE A 48 7.43 -10.88 -18.36
C PHE A 48 8.46 -9.75 -18.42
N TYR A 49 9.61 -9.94 -17.76
CA TYR A 49 10.71 -8.98 -17.79
C TYR A 49 11.25 -8.78 -19.22
N GLY A 50 11.49 -9.85 -19.97
CA GLY A 50 11.98 -9.74 -21.35
C GLY A 50 11.05 -8.94 -22.28
N GLN A 51 9.74 -9.00 -22.08
CA GLN A 51 8.75 -8.29 -22.90
C GLN A 51 8.54 -6.84 -22.46
N LEU A 52 8.49 -6.59 -21.15
CA LEU A 52 8.10 -5.28 -20.61
C LEU A 52 9.30 -4.37 -20.31
N ASN A 53 10.50 -4.92 -20.09
CA ASN A 53 11.70 -4.15 -19.81
C ASN A 53 12.04 -3.11 -20.91
N PRO A 54 11.96 -3.42 -22.22
CA PRO A 54 12.24 -2.43 -23.27
C PRO A 54 11.24 -1.26 -23.30
N LEU A 55 10.03 -1.47 -22.77
CA LEU A 55 8.95 -0.47 -22.80
C LEU A 55 8.95 0.42 -21.55
N ARG A 56 9.28 -0.15 -20.39
CA ARG A 56 9.14 0.52 -19.08
C ARG A 56 10.44 0.65 -18.28
N ASN A 57 11.56 0.17 -18.81
CA ASN A 57 12.87 0.18 -18.14
C ASN A 57 12.78 -0.42 -16.73
N LEU A 58 12.29 -1.66 -16.65
CA LEU A 58 12.11 -2.37 -15.38
C LEU A 58 13.44 -2.60 -14.64
N ASP A 59 14.56 -2.63 -15.36
CA ASP A 59 15.92 -2.64 -14.83
C ASP A 59 16.22 -1.48 -13.87
N LEU A 60 15.52 -0.35 -14.04
CA LEU A 60 15.64 0.82 -13.17
C LEU A 60 14.75 0.71 -11.91
N LEU A 61 13.99 -0.37 -11.72
CA LEU A 61 13.24 -0.56 -10.49
C LEU A 61 14.00 -1.56 -9.60
N PRO A 62 14.22 -1.24 -8.31
CA PRO A 62 14.94 -2.14 -7.41
C PRO A 62 14.31 -3.54 -7.33
N ASN A 63 12.99 -3.63 -7.43
CA ASN A 63 12.29 -4.91 -7.33
C ASN A 63 12.70 -5.87 -8.45
N PHE A 64 12.65 -5.47 -9.73
CA PHE A 64 13.10 -6.33 -10.83
C PHE A 64 14.61 -6.49 -10.88
N ALA A 65 15.38 -5.45 -10.55
CA ALA A 65 16.84 -5.55 -10.52
C ALA A 65 17.33 -6.67 -9.60
N TYR A 66 16.66 -6.91 -8.47
CA TYR A 66 16.98 -7.99 -7.54
C TYR A 66 16.17 -9.27 -7.75
N SER A 67 14.89 -9.20 -8.11
CA SER A 67 14.04 -10.38 -8.29
C SER A 67 14.43 -11.21 -9.51
N ILE A 68 14.94 -10.59 -10.59
CA ILE A 68 15.37 -11.32 -11.78
C ILE A 68 16.60 -12.21 -11.54
N PRO A 69 17.73 -11.71 -11.00
CA PRO A 69 18.85 -12.58 -10.65
C PRO A 69 18.45 -13.62 -9.59
N LEU A 70 17.59 -13.27 -8.62
CA LEU A 70 17.08 -14.22 -7.64
C LEU A 70 16.28 -15.35 -8.31
N ALA A 71 15.41 -15.03 -9.25
CA ALA A 71 14.62 -16.02 -9.99
C ALA A 71 15.50 -16.95 -10.83
N LEU A 72 16.55 -16.43 -11.47
CA LEU A 72 17.53 -17.26 -12.19
C LEU A 72 18.26 -18.20 -11.24
N PHE A 73 18.70 -17.69 -10.09
CA PHE A 73 19.38 -18.49 -9.08
C PHE A 73 18.49 -19.62 -8.54
N LEU A 74 17.27 -19.30 -8.09
CA LEU A 74 16.32 -20.29 -7.57
C LEU A 74 15.90 -21.31 -8.64
N LYS A 75 15.73 -20.88 -9.90
CA LYS A 75 15.48 -21.78 -11.03
C LYS A 75 16.65 -22.73 -11.26
N SER A 76 17.89 -22.24 -11.17
CA SER A 76 19.09 -23.06 -11.33
C SER A 76 19.21 -24.11 -10.22
N GLN A 77 18.84 -23.76 -8.98
CA GLN A 77 18.81 -24.71 -7.87
C GLN A 77 17.79 -25.83 -8.08
N LEU A 78 16.61 -25.50 -8.63
CA LEU A 78 15.56 -26.48 -8.89
C LEU A 78 15.95 -27.49 -9.99
N ASN A 79 16.73 -27.06 -10.99
CA ASN A 79 16.95 -27.85 -12.20
C ASN A 79 18.16 -28.81 -12.14
N SER A 80 19.03 -28.75 -11.12
CA SER A 80 20.14 -29.68 -10.75
C SER A 80 21.13 -30.20 -11.82
N LYS A 81 20.86 -30.09 -13.14
CA LYS A 81 21.57 -30.82 -14.21
C LYS A 81 22.36 -29.95 -15.19
N ASP A 82 22.07 -28.66 -15.33
CA ASP A 82 22.71 -27.77 -16.32
C ASP A 82 22.96 -26.35 -15.75
N CYS A 83 23.49 -26.25 -14.53
CA CYS A 83 23.44 -25.02 -13.74
C CYS A 83 24.60 -24.02 -13.98
N SER A 84 25.55 -24.28 -14.89
CA SER A 84 26.76 -23.45 -15.01
C SER A 84 26.52 -22.12 -15.73
N GLY A 85 25.70 -22.10 -16.79
CA GLY A 85 25.39 -20.90 -17.57
C GLY A 85 24.46 -19.93 -16.86
N ASP A 86 23.30 -20.42 -16.39
CA ASP A 86 22.27 -19.62 -15.73
C ASP A 86 22.76 -19.02 -14.40
N CYS A 87 23.60 -19.75 -13.65
CA CYS A 87 24.18 -19.26 -12.41
C CYS A 87 25.15 -18.08 -12.65
N LEU A 88 25.95 -18.16 -13.72
CA LEU A 88 26.87 -17.08 -14.09
C LEU A 88 26.15 -15.84 -14.61
N GLU A 89 25.02 -16.01 -15.31
CA GLU A 89 24.15 -14.90 -15.66
C GLU A 89 23.48 -14.27 -14.43
N ALA A 90 23.01 -15.10 -13.49
CA ALA A 90 22.44 -14.63 -12.22
C ALA A 90 23.45 -13.81 -11.41
N ASP A 91 24.70 -14.28 -11.31
CA ASP A 91 25.80 -13.58 -10.65
C ASP A 91 26.04 -12.21 -11.29
N LYS A 92 26.18 -12.15 -12.62
CA LYS A 92 26.40 -10.88 -13.34
C LYS A 92 25.28 -9.87 -13.11
N LYS A 93 24.02 -10.32 -13.17
CA LYS A 93 22.85 -9.46 -12.93
C LYS A 93 22.76 -9.00 -11.48
N LEU A 94 23.07 -9.87 -10.52
CA LEU A 94 23.10 -9.50 -9.11
C LEU A 94 24.21 -8.48 -8.83
N GLN A 95 25.41 -8.68 -9.39
CA GLN A 95 26.53 -7.75 -9.24
C GLN A 95 26.17 -6.37 -9.81
N ASP A 96 25.51 -6.32 -10.97
CA ASP A 96 25.05 -5.07 -11.57
C ASP A 96 23.99 -4.37 -10.70
N ALA A 97 23.03 -5.14 -10.16
CA ALA A 97 22.02 -4.64 -9.24
C ALA A 97 22.64 -4.09 -7.94
N LEU A 98 23.65 -4.76 -7.37
CA LEU A 98 24.37 -4.31 -6.17
C LEU A 98 25.10 -2.98 -6.38
N ILE A 99 25.65 -2.73 -7.58
CA ILE A 99 26.29 -1.44 -7.89
C ILE A 99 25.22 -0.35 -8.14
N MET A 100 24.10 -0.72 -8.76
CA MET A 100 23.00 0.21 -9.06
C MET A 100 22.22 0.62 -7.80
N PHE A 101 22.02 -0.29 -6.85
CA PHE A 101 21.17 -0.09 -5.67
C PHE A 101 21.85 -0.58 -4.36
N PRO A 102 23.00 -0.01 -3.97
CA PRO A 102 23.76 -0.50 -2.81
C PRO A 102 22.97 -0.48 -1.50
N GLY A 103 22.00 0.42 -1.37
CA GLY A 103 21.09 0.52 -0.23
C GLY A 103 20.31 -0.76 0.13
N PHE A 104 20.20 -1.74 -0.77
CA PHE A 104 19.51 -3.00 -0.53
C PHE A 104 20.14 -3.80 0.62
N VAL A 105 21.48 -3.93 0.62
CA VAL A 105 22.20 -4.80 1.57
C VAL A 105 22.00 -4.32 3.00
N THR A 106 22.16 -3.01 3.25
CA THR A 106 21.96 -2.42 4.57
C THR A 106 20.54 -2.60 5.10
N ARG A 107 19.53 -2.58 4.22
CA ARG A 107 18.13 -2.80 4.59
C ARG A 107 17.86 -4.28 4.89
N LEU A 108 18.43 -5.19 4.09
CA LEU A 108 18.31 -6.62 4.31
C LEU A 108 18.96 -7.07 5.63
N MET A 109 20.07 -6.43 6.02
CA MET A 109 20.77 -6.73 7.28
C MET A 109 19.91 -6.54 8.54
N LYS A 110 18.78 -5.83 8.46
CA LYS A 110 17.79 -5.73 9.55
C LYS A 110 17.11 -7.07 9.84
N TYR A 111 16.99 -7.94 8.84
CA TYR A 111 16.27 -9.22 8.92
C TYR A 111 17.20 -10.44 8.84
N THR A 112 18.41 -10.27 8.32
CA THR A 112 19.37 -11.37 8.11
C THR A 112 20.77 -10.98 8.53
N THR A 113 21.45 -11.87 9.25
CA THR A 113 22.87 -11.69 9.59
C THR A 113 23.75 -12.22 8.47
N LEU A 114 24.52 -11.35 7.83
CA LEU A 114 25.57 -11.75 6.88
C LEU A 114 26.85 -12.06 7.67
N GLY A 115 27.31 -13.30 7.63
CA GLY A 115 28.49 -13.77 8.36
C GLY A 115 29.81 -13.50 7.62
N GLY A 116 29.77 -13.37 6.29
CA GLY A 116 30.95 -13.31 5.43
C GLY A 116 31.51 -11.92 5.11
N VAL A 117 30.83 -10.84 5.51
CA VAL A 117 31.19 -9.46 5.11
C VAL A 117 31.30 -8.55 6.33
N THR A 118 32.50 -8.01 6.56
CA THR A 118 32.76 -7.09 7.67
C THR A 118 33.06 -5.69 7.15
N ASN A 119 32.70 -4.65 7.90
CA ASN A 119 32.99 -3.25 7.60
C ASN A 119 32.39 -2.69 6.29
N LEU A 120 31.19 -3.14 5.88
CA LEU A 120 30.51 -2.60 4.69
C LEU A 120 30.34 -1.08 4.75
N ASP A 121 30.09 -0.52 5.94
CA ASP A 121 29.91 0.92 6.15
C ASP A 121 31.16 1.77 5.81
N LYS A 122 32.35 1.16 5.80
CA LYS A 122 33.61 1.84 5.45
C LYS A 122 33.85 1.88 3.94
N SER A 123 33.16 1.03 3.17
CA SER A 123 33.29 1.00 1.73
C SER A 123 32.62 2.23 1.10
N LYS A 124 33.13 2.67 -0.04
CA LYS A 124 32.51 3.72 -0.84
C LYS A 124 31.12 3.32 -1.33
N LEU A 125 30.98 2.07 -1.78
CA LEU A 125 29.72 1.57 -2.34
C LEU A 125 28.63 1.42 -1.28
N PHE A 126 28.91 0.70 -0.18
CA PHE A 126 27.91 0.43 0.86
C PHE A 126 27.93 1.43 2.02
N GLY A 127 28.78 2.46 1.96
CA GLY A 127 28.85 3.52 2.98
C GLY A 127 28.57 4.90 2.41
N GLU A 128 29.41 5.40 1.51
CA GLU A 128 29.26 6.75 0.94
C GLU A 128 28.03 6.86 0.03
N GLU A 129 27.88 5.97 -0.95
CA GLU A 129 26.77 6.07 -1.91
C GLU A 129 25.42 5.95 -1.21
N ILE A 130 25.27 5.03 -0.23
CA ILE A 130 24.02 4.87 0.55
C ILE A 130 23.63 6.16 1.27
N ARG A 131 24.59 6.90 1.84
CA ARG A 131 24.30 8.19 2.50
C ARG A 131 23.86 9.28 1.52
N THR A 132 24.22 9.15 0.25
CA THR A 132 23.85 10.10 -0.81
C THR A 132 22.60 9.69 -1.59
N GLU A 133 22.01 8.54 -1.27
CA GLU A 133 20.77 8.06 -1.90
C GLU A 133 19.60 9.00 -1.56
N SER A 134 18.71 9.21 -2.51
CA SER A 134 17.45 9.92 -2.30
C SER A 134 16.52 9.13 -1.36
N ASP A 135 15.77 9.82 -0.51
CA ASP A 135 14.73 9.20 0.34
C ASP A 135 13.72 8.37 -0.47
N SER A 136 13.40 8.84 -1.68
CA SER A 136 12.52 8.19 -2.64
C SER A 136 12.98 6.78 -3.02
N LEU A 137 14.23 6.66 -3.48
CA LEU A 137 14.85 5.36 -3.75
C LEU A 137 14.89 4.51 -2.48
N GLY A 138 15.20 5.13 -1.34
CA GLY A 138 15.20 4.45 -0.06
C GLY A 138 13.88 3.77 0.27
N ARG A 139 12.75 4.42 -0.01
CA ARG A 139 11.41 3.83 0.16
C ARG A 139 11.11 2.69 -0.80
N LEU A 140 11.55 2.78 -2.05
CA LEU A 140 11.40 1.67 -3.01
C LEU A 140 12.17 0.43 -2.55
N LEU A 141 13.37 0.64 -1.98
CA LEU A 141 14.17 -0.44 -1.41
C LEU A 141 13.55 -0.99 -0.13
N ASP A 142 13.07 -0.14 0.77
CA ASP A 142 12.35 -0.55 1.98
C ASP A 142 11.14 -1.42 1.60
N LEU A 143 10.31 -0.94 0.67
CA LEU A 143 9.15 -1.65 0.13
C LEU A 143 9.49 -3.05 -0.41
N TYR A 144 10.56 -3.16 -1.20
CA TYR A 144 11.00 -4.42 -1.78
C TYR A 144 11.52 -5.39 -0.71
N VAL A 145 12.38 -4.92 0.20
CA VAL A 145 12.99 -5.75 1.24
C VAL A 145 11.93 -6.26 2.21
N THR A 146 11.01 -5.41 2.67
CA THR A 146 9.94 -5.82 3.60
C THR A 146 9.12 -6.97 3.03
N ARG A 147 8.87 -7.01 1.72
CA ARG A 147 8.15 -8.12 1.07
C ARG A 147 9.00 -9.35 0.86
N THR A 148 10.23 -9.17 0.40
CA THR A 148 11.05 -10.26 -0.13
C THR A 148 12.05 -10.83 0.86
N HIS A 149 12.23 -10.25 2.05
CA HIS A 149 13.25 -10.68 3.02
C HIS A 149 13.25 -12.20 3.26
N THR A 150 12.08 -12.83 3.33
CA THR A 150 11.94 -14.29 3.53
C THR A 150 12.62 -15.13 2.44
N LEU A 151 12.65 -14.65 1.19
CA LEU A 151 13.32 -15.31 0.08
C LEU A 151 14.85 -15.16 0.17
N TRP A 152 15.31 -14.08 0.79
CA TRP A 152 16.72 -13.76 0.98
C TRP A 152 17.33 -14.37 2.24
N THR A 153 16.52 -14.80 3.22
CA THR A 153 16.99 -15.43 4.47
C THR A 153 17.46 -16.88 4.30
N SER A 154 17.20 -17.53 3.16
CA SER A 154 17.65 -18.91 2.90
C SER A 154 19.19 -19.02 2.93
N PRO A 155 19.78 -20.02 3.60
CA PRO A 155 21.24 -20.12 3.78
C PRO A 155 22.01 -20.16 2.45
N ASP A 156 21.44 -20.80 1.43
CA ASP A 156 22.04 -20.87 0.10
C ASP A 156 22.04 -19.49 -0.60
N THR A 157 20.92 -18.77 -0.48
CA THR A 157 20.76 -17.41 -1.03
C THR A 157 21.69 -16.42 -0.32
N VAL A 158 21.82 -16.52 1.01
CA VAL A 158 22.74 -15.69 1.79
C VAL A 158 24.19 -15.95 1.37
N SER A 159 24.61 -17.21 1.30
CA SER A 159 25.97 -17.59 0.89
C SER A 159 26.28 -17.13 -0.54
N TRP A 160 25.29 -17.18 -1.43
CA TRP A 160 25.38 -16.67 -2.80
C TRP A 160 25.49 -15.14 -2.86
N LEU A 161 24.70 -14.44 -2.05
CA LEU A 161 24.74 -12.98 -1.94
C LEU A 161 26.10 -12.49 -1.40
N GLU A 162 26.62 -13.10 -0.34
CA GLU A 162 27.91 -12.77 0.25
C GLU A 162 29.06 -12.88 -0.77
N ARG A 163 29.09 -13.96 -1.55
CA ARG A 163 30.08 -14.16 -2.61
C ARG A 163 30.04 -13.04 -3.65
N ASN A 164 28.84 -12.62 -4.04
CA ASN A 164 28.66 -11.53 -5.00
C ASN A 164 29.02 -10.16 -4.41
N ILE A 165 28.72 -9.91 -3.13
CA ILE A 165 29.15 -8.68 -2.44
C ILE A 165 30.68 -8.57 -2.43
N VAL A 166 31.40 -9.64 -2.07
CA VAL A 166 32.87 -9.68 -2.08
C VAL A 166 33.41 -9.41 -3.50
N THR A 167 32.79 -10.01 -4.52
CA THR A 167 33.19 -9.81 -5.92
C THR A 167 32.99 -8.36 -6.38
N VAL A 168 31.87 -7.74 -6.03
CA VAL A 168 31.59 -6.33 -6.34
C VAL A 168 32.55 -5.40 -5.61
N LEU A 169 32.81 -5.65 -4.31
CA LEU A 169 33.77 -4.87 -3.54
C LEU A 169 35.16 -4.90 -4.18
N GLY A 170 35.66 -6.08 -4.56
CA GLY A 170 36.94 -6.21 -5.25
C GLY A 170 36.99 -5.48 -6.61
N SER A 171 35.84 -5.33 -7.28
CA SER A 171 35.73 -4.64 -8.57
C SER A 171 35.66 -3.11 -8.42
N VAL A 172 34.99 -2.63 -7.37
CA VAL A 172 34.75 -1.20 -7.14
C VAL A 172 35.89 -0.55 -6.36
N GLU A 173 36.45 -1.27 -5.40
CA GLU A 173 37.56 -0.84 -4.54
C GLU A 173 38.71 -1.84 -4.64
N PRO A 174 39.39 -1.91 -5.80
CA PRO A 174 40.55 -2.77 -5.94
C PRO A 174 41.63 -2.36 -4.93
N VAL A 175 41.96 -3.27 -4.01
CA VAL A 175 43.04 -3.06 -3.05
C VAL A 175 44.37 -3.14 -3.80
N SER A 176 44.98 -1.98 -4.07
CA SER A 176 46.30 -1.90 -4.69
C SER A 176 47.37 -2.46 -3.74
N THR A 177 47.68 -3.75 -3.84
CA THR A 177 48.84 -4.36 -3.16
C THR A 177 50.18 -3.93 -3.78
N THR A 178 50.16 -3.27 -4.94
CA THR A 178 51.36 -2.95 -5.74
C THR A 178 51.59 -1.44 -5.96
N GLY A 179 50.81 -0.56 -5.32
CA GLY A 179 50.98 0.90 -5.43
C GLY A 179 50.54 1.56 -6.73
N GLU A 180 50.10 0.78 -7.73
CA GLU A 180 49.49 1.28 -8.97
C GLU A 180 48.03 1.69 -8.73
N PRO A 181 47.56 2.84 -9.26
CA PRO A 181 46.17 3.26 -9.15
C PRO A 181 45.30 2.42 -10.10
N VAL A 182 44.69 1.36 -9.57
CA VAL A 182 43.72 0.58 -10.34
C VAL A 182 42.46 1.43 -10.51
N GLN A 183 42.03 1.61 -11.76
CA GLN A 183 40.83 2.38 -12.07
C GLN A 183 39.60 1.65 -11.49
N PRO A 184 38.78 2.30 -10.66
CA PRO A 184 37.56 1.70 -10.15
C PRO A 184 36.56 1.46 -11.28
N ASP A 185 35.64 0.53 -11.08
CA ASP A 185 34.61 0.21 -12.06
C ASP A 185 33.88 1.47 -12.57
N SER A 186 33.93 1.68 -13.88
CA SER A 186 33.29 2.80 -14.58
C SER A 186 31.77 2.89 -14.32
N ARG A 187 31.12 1.76 -14.00
CA ARG A 187 29.68 1.68 -13.73
C ARG A 187 29.28 2.48 -12.49
N LEU A 188 30.13 2.55 -11.47
CA LEU A 188 29.79 3.24 -10.21
C LEU A 188 29.42 4.71 -10.45
N LYS A 189 30.23 5.43 -11.23
CA LYS A 189 29.99 6.85 -11.53
C LYS A 189 28.71 7.04 -12.34
N GLN A 190 28.44 6.15 -13.29
CA GLN A 190 27.24 6.19 -14.12
C GLN A 190 25.98 5.95 -13.29
N TYR A 191 26.00 4.94 -12.42
CA TYR A 191 24.87 4.57 -11.58
C TYR A 191 24.61 5.58 -10.47
N SER A 192 25.65 6.17 -9.89
CA SER A 192 25.49 7.30 -8.95
C SER A 192 24.75 8.48 -9.60
N LYS A 193 25.11 8.85 -10.84
CA LYS A 193 24.40 9.89 -11.61
C LYS A 193 22.96 9.48 -11.92
N LYS A 194 22.73 8.23 -12.34
CA LYS A 194 21.37 7.71 -12.63
C LYS A 194 20.49 7.77 -11.39
N ARG A 195 20.96 7.28 -10.22
CA ARG A 195 20.22 7.32 -8.96
C ARG A 195 19.77 8.74 -8.61
N ARG A 196 20.67 9.72 -8.73
CA ARG A 196 20.35 11.13 -8.43
C ARG A 196 19.33 11.73 -9.39
N SER A 197 19.36 11.33 -10.66
CA SER A 197 18.49 11.88 -11.71
C SER A 197 17.11 11.22 -11.77
N LEU A 198 17.02 9.92 -11.48
CA LEU A 198 15.82 9.12 -11.74
C LEU A 198 14.87 9.02 -10.53
N TYR A 199 15.38 9.20 -9.31
CA TYR A 199 14.57 9.07 -8.09
C TYR A 199 14.50 10.37 -7.25
N PRO A 200 14.20 11.55 -7.84
CA PRO A 200 14.08 12.77 -7.05
C PRO A 200 12.87 12.73 -6.09
N ALA A 201 11.73 12.22 -6.54
CA ALA A 201 10.49 12.13 -5.78
C ALA A 201 9.71 10.86 -6.18
N LEU A 202 8.86 10.35 -5.28
CA LEU A 202 7.95 9.25 -5.61
C LEU A 202 6.79 9.75 -6.50
N PRO A 203 6.51 9.08 -7.63
CA PRO A 203 5.30 9.30 -8.39
C PRO A 203 4.03 8.99 -7.58
N ARG A 204 2.91 9.61 -7.96
CA ARG A 204 1.64 9.51 -7.22
C ARG A 204 1.08 8.10 -7.12
N ASN A 205 1.16 7.30 -8.18
CA ASN A 205 0.75 5.89 -8.19
C ASN A 205 1.58 5.05 -7.20
N VAL A 206 2.87 5.34 -7.09
CA VAL A 206 3.75 4.69 -6.10
C VAL A 206 3.40 5.13 -4.68
N LEU A 207 3.14 6.42 -4.44
CA LEU A 207 2.68 6.90 -3.12
C LEU A 207 1.35 6.25 -2.70
N ARG A 208 0.39 6.21 -3.62
CA ARG A 208 -0.88 5.49 -3.43
C ARG A 208 -0.63 4.03 -3.04
N HIS A 209 0.25 3.35 -3.77
CA HIS A 209 0.63 1.98 -3.48
C HIS A 209 1.20 1.81 -2.08
N LEU A 210 2.13 2.70 -1.66
CA LEU A 210 2.71 2.64 -0.32
C LEU A 210 1.65 2.82 0.78
N ILE A 211 0.75 3.80 0.62
CA ILE A 211 -0.33 4.05 1.60
C ILE A 211 -1.23 2.81 1.72
N LEU A 212 -1.61 2.22 0.59
CA LEU A 212 -2.49 1.03 0.57
C LEU A 212 -1.82 -0.23 1.12
N CYS A 213 -0.50 -0.34 1.00
CA CYS A 213 0.23 -1.49 1.52
C CYS A 213 0.43 -1.44 3.03
N ASP A 214 0.35 -0.25 3.64
CA ASP A 214 0.45 -0.01 5.08
C ASP A 214 1.58 -0.81 5.75
N LEU A 215 2.79 -0.70 5.20
CA LEU A 215 3.95 -1.42 5.69
C LEU A 215 4.67 -0.60 6.77
N PRO A 216 4.87 -1.14 7.99
CA PRO A 216 5.49 -0.40 9.10
C PRO A 216 6.94 -0.01 8.80
N ASP A 217 7.66 -0.87 8.07
CA ASP A 217 9.07 -0.69 7.71
C ASP A 217 9.29 0.22 6.49
N ALA A 218 8.21 0.56 5.76
CA ALA A 218 8.24 1.41 4.57
C ALA A 218 7.11 2.47 4.61
N PRO A 219 7.12 3.40 5.58
CA PRO A 219 6.07 4.39 5.71
C PRO A 219 6.03 5.34 4.51
N PRO A 220 4.84 5.83 4.11
CA PRO A 220 4.69 6.72 2.96
C PRO A 220 5.45 8.03 3.17
N LEU A 221 6.20 8.46 2.16
CA LEU A 221 6.91 9.74 2.15
C LEU A 221 6.11 10.80 1.41
N PHE A 222 5.68 11.85 2.12
CA PHE A 222 5.04 13.00 1.50
C PHE A 222 6.07 14.11 1.24
N PRO A 223 6.09 14.71 0.03
CA PRO A 223 6.98 15.84 -0.26
C PRO A 223 6.75 16.99 0.72
N ARG A 224 7.81 17.43 1.40
CA ARG A 224 7.75 18.55 2.34
C ARG A 224 7.41 19.83 1.58
N GLY A 225 6.22 20.39 1.81
CA GLY A 225 5.79 21.68 1.24
C GLY A 225 4.76 21.59 0.11
N SER A 226 4.41 20.39 -0.38
CA SER A 226 3.19 20.23 -1.19
C SER A 226 1.99 20.15 -0.24
N GLN A 227 0.89 20.84 -0.56
CA GLN A 227 -0.37 20.58 0.14
C GLN A 227 -0.67 19.09 0.03
N ILE A 228 -0.85 18.43 1.17
CA ILE A 228 -1.20 17.00 1.21
C ILE A 228 -2.49 16.90 0.38
N PRO A 229 -2.48 16.19 -0.76
CA PRO A 229 -3.71 16.01 -1.54
C PRO A 229 -4.75 15.40 -0.62
N HIS A 230 -6.01 15.80 -0.70
CA HIS A 230 -7.06 15.20 0.11
C HIS A 230 -6.99 13.67 -0.03
N ILE A 231 -6.61 13.01 1.07
CA ILE A 231 -6.53 11.55 1.16
C ILE A 231 -7.93 11.10 1.54
N TYR A 232 -8.63 10.46 0.61
CA TYR A 232 -9.91 9.84 0.93
C TYR A 232 -9.67 8.54 1.70
N ASN A 233 -10.50 8.27 2.70
CA ASN A 233 -10.41 7.04 3.50
C ASN A 233 -10.67 5.77 2.66
N PHE A 234 -11.50 5.89 1.63
CA PHE A 234 -11.84 4.78 0.73
C PHE A 234 -10.87 4.67 -0.44
N ASP A 235 -10.24 5.78 -0.86
CA ASP A 235 -9.26 5.76 -1.94
C ASP A 235 -8.15 6.83 -1.77
N PRO A 236 -6.98 6.48 -1.25
CA PRO A 236 -5.89 7.42 -1.11
C PRO A 236 -5.35 7.81 -2.49
N LEU A 237 -5.26 9.11 -2.77
CA LEU A 237 -4.65 9.65 -4.00
C LEU A 237 -5.25 9.06 -5.31
N PRO A 238 -6.56 9.24 -5.58
CA PRO A 238 -7.27 8.72 -6.78
C PRO A 238 -6.63 9.20 -8.08
N PRO A 239 -6.36 8.36 -9.11
CA PRO A 239 -5.71 8.78 -10.37
C PRO A 239 -6.27 10.10 -10.92
N GLN A 240 -5.44 10.91 -11.60
CA GLN A 240 -5.88 12.21 -12.10
C GLN A 240 -7.02 12.07 -13.13
N ASP A 241 -7.05 10.95 -13.84
CA ASP A 241 -8.07 10.61 -14.84
C ASP A 241 -9.20 9.72 -14.26
N ALA A 242 -9.32 9.63 -12.93
CA ALA A 242 -10.38 8.84 -12.31
C ALA A 242 -11.73 9.52 -12.51
N ILE A 243 -12.66 8.82 -13.18
CA ILE A 243 -14.07 9.21 -13.22
C ILE A 243 -14.65 8.88 -11.83
N ASN A 244 -14.78 9.90 -10.97
CA ASN A 244 -15.48 9.76 -9.70
C ASN A 244 -16.98 9.64 -9.98
N TYR A 245 -17.49 8.41 -10.03
CA TYR A 245 -18.93 8.15 -10.11
C TYR A 245 -19.66 8.55 -8.82
N CYS A 246 -18.95 8.58 -7.69
CA CYS A 246 -19.43 9.14 -6.43
C CYS A 246 -18.65 10.43 -6.18
N ASP A 247 -19.21 11.58 -6.57
CA ASP A 247 -18.62 12.88 -6.24
C ASP A 247 -18.93 13.20 -4.76
N PRO A 248 -17.92 13.38 -3.88
CA PRO A 248 -18.15 13.76 -2.48
C PRO A 248 -18.85 15.12 -2.35
N SER A 249 -18.83 15.95 -3.39
CA SER A 249 -19.61 17.19 -3.42
C SER A 249 -21.10 16.94 -3.60
N GLU A 250 -21.50 15.91 -4.36
CA GLU A 250 -22.88 15.44 -4.43
C GLU A 250 -23.31 14.83 -3.08
N GLU A 251 -22.46 14.05 -2.41
CA GLU A 251 -22.75 13.56 -1.03
C GLU A 251 -22.86 14.70 0.00
N ARG A 252 -22.03 15.74 -0.12
CA ARG A 252 -22.14 16.96 0.71
C ARG A 252 -23.42 17.73 0.45
N ASP A 253 -23.91 17.73 -0.79
CA ASP A 253 -25.19 18.34 -1.11
C ASP A 253 -26.36 17.47 -0.64
N HIS A 254 -26.27 16.14 -0.71
CA HIS A 254 -27.26 15.24 -0.11
C HIS A 254 -27.38 15.39 1.42
N SER A 255 -26.26 15.60 2.12
CA SER A 255 -26.25 15.87 3.57
C SER A 255 -26.72 17.29 3.93
N ARG A 256 -26.74 18.24 2.98
CA ARG A 256 -27.38 19.55 3.14
C ARG A 256 -28.88 19.53 2.84
N ILE A 257 -29.32 18.64 1.95
CA ILE A 257 -30.74 18.43 1.62
C ILE A 257 -31.46 17.72 2.77
N ALA A 258 -30.76 16.85 3.52
CA ALA A 258 -31.23 16.37 4.81
C ALA A 258 -31.17 17.52 5.83
N GLY A 259 -32.32 18.16 6.06
CA GLY A 259 -32.45 19.21 7.07
C GLY A 259 -31.97 18.75 8.47
N PRO A 260 -31.83 19.68 9.43
CA PRO A 260 -31.17 19.46 10.73
C PRO A 260 -31.76 18.34 11.61
N GLU A 261 -32.86 17.71 11.22
CA GLU A 261 -33.53 16.62 11.95
C GLU A 261 -33.31 15.23 11.33
N GLY A 262 -32.75 15.14 10.12
CA GLY A 262 -32.39 13.88 9.46
C GLY A 262 -31.02 13.39 9.91
N GLY A 263 -30.95 12.83 11.13
CA GLY A 263 -29.68 12.37 11.72
C GLY A 263 -28.89 11.37 10.85
N PHE A 264 -27.58 11.25 11.12
CA PHE A 264 -26.60 10.37 10.47
C PHE A 264 -27.14 8.98 10.04
N PHE A 265 -27.97 8.35 10.87
CA PHE A 265 -28.56 7.04 10.60
C PHE A 265 -29.56 7.04 9.43
N TYR A 266 -30.29 8.14 9.23
CA TYR A 266 -31.21 8.28 8.11
C TYR A 266 -30.44 8.29 6.80
N SER A 267 -29.36 9.09 6.73
CA SER A 267 -28.45 9.14 5.57
C SER A 267 -27.80 7.79 5.28
N LEU A 268 -27.41 7.05 6.32
CA LEU A 268 -26.84 5.71 6.19
C LEU A 268 -27.87 4.73 5.58
N ILE A 269 -29.12 4.75 6.07
CA ILE A 269 -30.17 3.84 5.60
C ILE A 269 -30.60 4.19 4.18
N THR A 270 -30.71 5.48 3.83
CA THR A 270 -31.05 5.89 2.46
C THR A 270 -29.93 5.57 1.47
N SER A 271 -28.67 5.57 1.90
CA SER A 271 -27.53 5.16 1.07
C SER A 271 -27.50 3.65 0.80
N LEU A 272 -28.13 2.83 1.64
CA LEU A 272 -28.19 1.38 1.47
C LEU A 272 -29.35 0.93 0.57
N LEU A 273 -30.23 1.86 0.16
CA LEU A 273 -31.38 1.57 -0.69
C LEU A 273 -31.05 1.92 -2.15
N PRO A 274 -31.04 0.94 -3.07
CA PRO A 274 -30.58 1.14 -4.44
C PRO A 274 -31.60 1.79 -5.37
N ASP A 275 -32.75 2.28 -4.89
CA ASP A 275 -33.87 2.67 -5.74
C ASP A 275 -34.61 3.95 -5.30
N ASP A 276 -34.81 4.87 -6.25
CA ASP A 276 -35.50 6.16 -6.07
C ASP A 276 -36.95 6.01 -5.59
N SER A 277 -37.58 4.88 -5.94
CA SER A 277 -38.97 4.58 -5.59
C SER A 277 -39.17 4.34 -4.08
N LEU A 278 -38.19 3.72 -3.41
CA LEU A 278 -38.18 3.50 -1.96
C LEU A 278 -37.83 4.79 -1.21
N GLN A 279 -36.92 5.60 -1.75
CA GLN A 279 -36.58 6.90 -1.16
C GLN A 279 -37.80 7.85 -1.16
N GLN A 280 -38.57 7.90 -2.25
CA GLN A 280 -39.81 8.68 -2.31
C GLN A 280 -40.89 8.14 -1.35
N ALA A 281 -40.99 6.82 -1.18
CA ALA A 281 -41.92 6.22 -0.22
C ALA A 281 -41.55 6.59 1.24
N MET A 282 -40.27 6.56 1.59
CA MET A 282 -39.80 6.92 2.95
C MET A 282 -39.92 8.43 3.23
N GLN A 283 -39.66 9.29 2.24
CA GLN A 283 -39.86 10.74 2.38
C GLN A 283 -41.33 11.10 2.66
N ARG A 284 -42.29 10.36 2.09
CA ARG A 284 -43.73 10.53 2.38
C ARG A 284 -44.09 10.16 3.82
N PHE A 285 -43.37 9.21 4.44
CA PHE A 285 -43.61 8.77 5.81
C PHE A 285 -43.02 9.68 6.88
N ILE A 286 -41.97 10.43 6.54
CA ILE A 286 -41.25 11.30 7.48
C ILE A 286 -41.79 12.73 7.46
N ARG A 287 -42.52 13.14 6.41
CA ARG A 287 -43.18 14.44 6.38
C ARG A 287 -44.20 14.52 7.53
N PRO A 288 -44.12 15.52 8.42
CA PRO A 288 -45.13 15.71 9.46
C PRO A 288 -46.48 15.92 8.76
N ALA A 289 -47.51 15.21 9.22
CA ALA A 289 -48.85 15.33 8.67
C ALA A 289 -49.33 16.78 8.84
N ASN A 290 -49.36 17.53 7.75
CA ASN A 290 -50.09 18.79 7.70
C ASN A 290 -51.53 18.46 7.31
N GLU A 291 -52.50 18.87 8.14
CA GLU A 291 -53.94 18.59 7.98
C GLU A 291 -54.57 19.19 6.70
N ASN A 292 -53.80 19.81 5.80
CA ASN A 292 -54.28 20.50 4.60
C ASN A 292 -53.81 19.88 3.27
N ASP A 293 -53.20 18.69 3.27
CA ASP A 293 -52.94 17.99 2.01
C ASP A 293 -54.18 17.20 1.54
N PRO A 294 -54.53 17.23 0.25
CA PRO A 294 -55.60 16.39 -0.29
C PRO A 294 -55.18 14.91 -0.22
N ASP A 295 -56.13 14.06 0.18
CA ASP A 295 -55.94 12.60 0.25
C ASP A 295 -55.38 12.02 -1.06
N PRO A 296 -54.38 11.12 -1.01
CA PRO A 296 -53.75 10.61 -2.21
C PRO A 296 -54.67 9.61 -2.93
N VAL A 297 -54.88 9.85 -4.22
CA VAL A 297 -55.45 8.87 -5.16
C VAL A 297 -54.40 7.78 -5.41
N ASP A 298 -54.73 6.54 -5.07
CA ASP A 298 -53.88 5.35 -5.22
C ASP A 298 -53.78 4.91 -6.70
N PRO A 299 -52.60 4.91 -7.36
CA PRO A 299 -52.42 4.21 -8.62
C PRO A 299 -52.17 2.73 -8.31
N GLY A 300 -53.19 1.91 -8.52
CA GLY A 300 -53.29 0.49 -8.13
C GLY A 300 -52.22 -0.48 -8.64
N GLY A 301 -51.00 -0.38 -8.12
CA GLY A 301 -49.91 -1.34 -8.39
C GLY A 301 -48.83 -1.47 -7.32
N ALA A 302 -48.79 -0.62 -6.28
CA ALA A 302 -47.67 -0.53 -5.34
C ALA A 302 -47.95 -1.13 -3.92
N GLN A 303 -49.06 -1.84 -3.74
CA GLN A 303 -49.48 -2.35 -2.43
C GLN A 303 -48.45 -3.26 -1.69
N PRO A 304 -47.76 -4.22 -2.34
CA PRO A 304 -46.86 -5.12 -1.60
C PRO A 304 -45.56 -4.44 -1.17
N LEU A 305 -45.08 -3.45 -1.93
CA LEU A 305 -43.89 -2.67 -1.59
C LEU A 305 -44.17 -1.63 -0.50
N GLY A 306 -45.34 -0.98 -0.54
CA GLY A 306 -45.79 -0.09 0.53
C GLY A 306 -45.87 -0.81 1.88
N LEU A 307 -46.51 -1.99 1.92
CA LEU A 307 -46.57 -2.82 3.13
C LEU A 307 -45.20 -3.29 3.64
N ALA A 308 -44.26 -3.57 2.74
CA ALA A 308 -42.90 -3.95 3.11
C ALA A 308 -42.11 -2.77 3.69
N ALA A 309 -42.27 -1.58 3.10
CA ALA A 309 -41.71 -0.33 3.59
C ALA A 309 -42.30 0.04 4.96
N ASP A 310 -43.61 -0.11 5.16
CA ASP A 310 -44.30 0.14 6.43
C ASP A 310 -43.78 -0.78 7.55
N ARG A 311 -43.58 -2.06 7.23
CA ARG A 311 -43.03 -3.04 8.17
C ARG A 311 -41.58 -2.74 8.52
N LEU A 312 -40.78 -2.33 7.55
CA LEU A 312 -39.39 -1.93 7.76
C LEU A 312 -39.32 -0.66 8.63
N ALA A 313 -40.11 0.37 8.28
CA ALA A 313 -40.18 1.63 9.02
C ALA A 313 -40.65 1.42 10.46
N ALA A 314 -41.68 0.59 10.69
CA ALA A 314 -42.14 0.24 12.03
C ALA A 314 -41.09 -0.55 12.83
N SER A 315 -40.31 -1.39 12.16
CA SER A 315 -39.21 -2.15 12.79
C SER A 315 -38.05 -1.22 13.16
N LEU A 316 -37.69 -0.28 12.29
CA LEU A 316 -36.66 0.72 12.56
C LEU A 316 -37.08 1.68 13.68
N ARG A 317 -38.35 2.08 13.74
CA ARG A 317 -38.89 2.88 14.86
C ARG A 317 -38.73 2.16 16.19
N ARG A 318 -39.04 0.86 16.25
CA ARG A 318 -38.78 0.03 17.44
C ARG A 318 -37.30 -0.03 17.80
N VAL A 319 -36.41 -0.19 16.81
CA VAL A 319 -34.97 -0.25 17.09
C VAL A 319 -34.46 1.09 17.61
N LEU A 320 -34.92 2.20 17.04
CA LEU A 320 -34.57 3.55 17.50
C LEU A 320 -35.11 3.86 18.91
N ASP A 321 -36.32 3.41 19.24
CA ASP A 321 -36.88 3.54 20.60
C ASP A 321 -36.08 2.75 21.65
N HIS A 322 -35.32 1.72 21.25
CA HIS A 322 -34.45 0.96 22.16
C HIS A 322 -33.03 1.55 22.28
N ILE A 323 -32.66 2.48 21.39
CA ILE A 323 -31.38 3.18 21.44
C ILE A 323 -31.64 4.55 22.08
N ASP A 324 -31.91 4.56 23.39
CA ASP A 324 -32.02 5.80 24.15
C ASP A 324 -30.64 6.19 24.70
N PRO A 325 -29.96 7.22 24.15
CA PRO A 325 -28.59 7.58 24.55
C PRO A 325 -28.49 8.02 26.02
N ARG A 326 -29.62 8.34 26.68
CA ARG A 326 -29.66 8.73 28.09
C ARG A 326 -29.49 7.56 29.06
N ARG A 327 -29.67 6.32 28.61
CA ARG A 327 -29.55 5.12 29.47
C ARG A 327 -28.12 4.59 29.60
N ALA A 328 -27.22 5.00 28.70
CA ALA A 328 -25.84 4.53 28.70
C ALA A 328 -24.95 5.19 29.78
N TRP A 329 -25.39 6.31 30.37
CA TRP A 329 -24.55 7.14 31.28
C TRP A 329 -25.07 7.21 32.73
N SER A 330 -26.20 6.58 33.07
CA SER A 330 -26.77 6.63 34.44
C SER A 330 -26.40 5.42 35.30
N GLY A 331 -25.24 4.80 35.08
CA GLY A 331 -24.89 3.51 35.65
C GLY A 331 -23.50 3.40 36.24
N THR A 332 -23.03 4.42 36.98
CA THR A 332 -21.97 4.28 38.00
C THR A 332 -21.89 5.56 38.84
N ALA A 333 -22.54 5.59 40.00
CA ALA A 333 -22.17 6.43 41.13
C ALA A 333 -22.83 5.85 42.38
N ASP A 334 -22.26 4.77 42.90
CA ASP A 334 -22.54 4.29 44.26
C ASP A 334 -21.88 5.25 45.26
N ASP A 335 -22.68 5.61 46.26
CA ASP A 335 -22.35 5.79 47.67
C ASP A 335 -20.88 6.06 48.03
N ASN A 336 -20.60 7.33 48.35
CA ASN A 336 -19.89 7.70 49.59
C ASN A 336 -19.92 9.23 49.76
N ALA A 337 -20.90 9.69 50.54
CA ALA A 337 -20.80 10.99 51.21
C ALA A 337 -19.71 10.93 52.28
N PRO A 338 -19.03 12.05 52.52
CA PRO A 338 -19.05 12.58 53.87
C PRO A 338 -19.58 14.01 53.89
N GLN A 339 -20.47 14.24 54.86
CA GLN A 339 -20.73 15.55 55.44
C GLN A 339 -19.41 16.14 55.95
N ASP A 340 -19.11 17.40 55.65
CA ASP A 340 -19.20 18.43 56.69
C ASP A 340 -18.93 19.86 56.19
N THR A 341 -19.90 20.70 56.57
CA THR A 341 -19.84 22.11 56.98
C THR A 341 -19.03 23.14 56.18
N ASN A 342 -19.80 23.96 55.47
CA ASN A 342 -19.50 25.36 55.17
C ASN A 342 -19.29 26.18 56.45
N GLU A 343 -18.12 26.77 56.61
CA GLU A 343 -17.93 28.05 57.31
C GLU A 343 -17.02 28.92 56.44
N GLU A 344 -17.62 29.90 55.77
CA GLU A 344 -16.93 31.12 55.36
C GLU A 344 -16.69 31.98 56.62
N PRO A 345 -15.60 32.74 56.66
CA PRO A 345 -15.82 34.17 56.50
C PRO A 345 -14.82 34.89 55.60
N GLN A 346 -15.34 35.99 55.09
CA GLN A 346 -14.82 36.96 54.12
C GLN A 346 -13.67 37.84 54.71
N PRO A 347 -13.23 38.91 54.03
CA PRO A 347 -11.85 39.22 53.66
C PRO A 347 -11.16 40.22 54.62
N ASP A 348 -9.86 40.49 54.42
CA ASP A 348 -9.29 41.84 54.29
C ASP A 348 -7.76 41.89 54.55
N GLU A 349 -7.11 42.69 53.70
CA GLU A 349 -5.94 43.57 53.89
C GLU A 349 -4.82 43.15 54.87
N ILE A 350 -3.60 42.96 54.35
CA ILE A 350 -2.50 43.95 54.22
C ILE A 350 -1.31 43.29 53.51
#